data_AF-A0A7T1TSU5-F1
#
_entry.id   AF-A0A7T1TSU5-F1
#
_cell.length_a   1.000
_cell.length_b   1.000
_cell.length_c   1.000
_cell.angle_alpha   90.00
_cell.angle_beta   90.00
_cell.angle_gamma   90.00
#
_symmetry.space_group_name_H-M   'P 1'
#
loop_
_entity.id
_entity.type
_entity.pdbx_description
1 polymer ?
#
loop_
_entity_poly.entity_id
_entity_poly.type
_entity_poly.pdbx_seq_one_letter_code
_entity_poly.pdbx_strand_id
1 'polypeptide(L)'
;QFCSDMYHAGTMSHLSGILAGLPPELDLSNAQTPMKGQQFRAQWGGHGTGWFVNEPGMAMVTTGSKVAQYWMDSPAARHAQSRLGSTMPVLGMFGQHMTVFPTCSFLAGVNTIRSWHPRGPNETEVWVFTIVD
;
A
#
# COMPACT_ATOMS: atom_id res chain seq x y z
N GLN A 1 -11.38 5.40 -1.75
CA GLN A 1 -10.55 4.33 -1.20
C GLN A 1 -9.11 4.80 -0.88
N PHE A 2 -8.32 5.18 -1.87
CA PHE A 2 -6.86 5.36 -1.72
C PHE A 2 -6.39 6.46 -0.72
N CYS A 3 -7.23 7.43 -0.37
CA CYS A 3 -6.85 8.50 0.57
C CYS A 3 -6.82 8.01 2.03
N SER A 4 -7.84 7.26 2.46
CA SER A 4 -8.07 7.00 3.90
C SER A 4 -8.79 5.69 4.22
N ASP A 5 -8.94 4.78 3.26
CA ASP A 5 -9.77 3.59 3.41
C ASP A 5 -8.91 2.33 3.46
N MET A 6 -8.07 2.18 4.50
CA MET A 6 -7.48 0.87 4.82
C MET A 6 -8.56 -0.10 5.31
N TYR A 7 -9.65 0.43 5.86
CA TYR A 7 -10.72 -0.33 6.50
C TYR A 7 -11.35 -1.37 5.57
N HIS A 8 -11.64 -1.02 4.31
CA HIS A 8 -12.21 -1.97 3.35
C HIS A 8 -11.28 -3.18 3.10
N ALA A 9 -9.96 -2.98 3.16
CA ALA A 9 -8.95 -4.01 2.92
C ALA A 9 -8.70 -4.88 4.15
N GLY A 10 -8.70 -4.27 5.34
CA GLY A 10 -8.60 -4.98 6.61
C GLY A 10 -9.88 -5.75 7.01
N THR A 11 -10.92 -5.73 6.18
CA THR A 11 -12.20 -6.39 6.45
C THR A 11 -12.55 -7.41 5.37
N MET A 12 -13.48 -7.10 4.47
CA MET A 12 -14.09 -8.09 3.59
C MET A 12 -13.68 -7.95 2.13
N SER A 13 -13.32 -6.75 1.68
CA SER A 13 -13.28 -6.43 0.25
C SER A 13 -12.19 -7.18 -0.51
N HIS A 14 -11.15 -7.64 0.18
CA HIS A 14 -9.98 -8.28 -0.42
C HIS A 14 -9.70 -9.68 0.12
N LEU A 15 -10.64 -10.34 0.82
CA LEU A 15 -10.40 -11.69 1.37
C LEU A 15 -9.98 -12.69 0.28
N SER A 16 -10.64 -12.70 -0.87
CA SER A 16 -10.25 -13.58 -1.98
C SER A 16 -8.89 -13.19 -2.60
N GLY A 17 -8.55 -11.90 -2.62
CA GLY A 17 -7.25 -11.41 -3.07
C GLY A 17 -6.11 -11.82 -2.13
N ILE A 18 -6.35 -11.75 -0.82
CA ILE A 18 -5.41 -12.25 0.20
C ILE A 18 -5.21 -13.75 0.01
N LEU A 19 -6.29 -14.53 -0.11
CA LEU A 19 -6.21 -15.98 -0.32
C LEU A 19 -5.39 -16.34 -1.57
N ALA A 20 -5.56 -15.60 -2.67
CA ALA A 20 -4.79 -15.81 -3.89
C ALA A 20 -3.30 -15.44 -3.75
N GLY A 21 -2.95 -14.54 -2.84
CA GLY A 21 -1.57 -14.14 -2.55
C GLY A 21 -0.85 -15.01 -1.52
N LEU A 22 -1.58 -15.90 -0.83
CA LEU A 22 -0.99 -16.87 0.10
C LEU A 22 -0.33 -18.04 -0.66
N PRO A 23 0.68 -18.70 -0.05
CA PRO A 23 1.11 -20.02 -0.48
C PRO A 23 -0.07 -20.99 -0.60
N PRO A 24 -0.10 -21.90 -1.59
CA PRO A 24 -1.23 -22.81 -1.83
C PRO A 24 -1.63 -23.70 -0.64
N GLU A 25 -0.72 -23.87 0.31
CA GLU A 25 -0.85 -24.70 1.50
C GLU A 25 -1.49 -23.95 2.68
N LEU A 26 -1.65 -22.63 2.57
CA LEU A 26 -2.23 -21.78 3.61
C LEU A 26 -3.63 -21.30 3.21
N ASP A 27 -4.45 -21.01 4.22
CA ASP A 27 -5.76 -20.41 4.05
C ASP A 27 -5.91 -19.11 4.84
N LEU A 28 -7.10 -18.49 4.80
CA LEU A 28 -7.37 -17.24 5.48
C LEU A 28 -7.24 -17.30 7.00
N SER A 29 -7.34 -18.48 7.62
CA SER A 29 -7.11 -18.65 9.05
C SER A 29 -5.63 -18.49 9.42
N ASN A 30 -4.72 -18.64 8.45
CA ASN A 30 -3.30 -18.37 8.61
C ASN A 30 -2.92 -16.90 8.36
N ALA A 31 -3.81 -16.13 7.72
CA ALA A 31 -3.58 -14.71 7.48
C ALA A 31 -3.97 -13.91 8.74
N GLN A 32 -2.98 -13.31 9.40
CA GLN A 32 -3.24 -12.36 10.46
C GLN A 32 -3.62 -11.01 9.86
N THR A 33 -4.80 -10.48 10.21
CA THR A 33 -5.18 -9.11 9.87
C THR A 33 -4.34 -8.14 10.72
N PRO A 34 -3.56 -7.25 10.10
CA PRO A 34 -2.80 -6.25 10.84
C PRO A 34 -3.70 -5.33 11.67
N MET A 35 -3.32 -5.09 12.92
CA MET A 35 -4.12 -4.29 13.87
C MET A 35 -3.47 -2.96 14.24
N LYS A 36 -2.19 -2.76 13.90
CA LYS A 36 -1.44 -1.54 14.20
C LYS A 36 -1.17 -0.77 12.91
N GLY A 37 -1.66 0.46 12.85
CA GLY A 37 -1.48 1.33 11.70
C GLY A 37 -1.50 2.81 12.07
N GLN A 38 -1.20 3.65 11.09
CA GLN A 38 -1.28 5.10 11.18
C GLN A 38 -1.98 5.64 9.94
N GLN A 39 -2.65 6.78 10.11
CA GLN A 39 -3.31 7.51 9.03
C GLN A 39 -2.92 8.98 9.12
N PHE A 40 -2.29 9.47 8.06
CA PHE A 40 -1.94 10.87 7.88
C PHE A 40 -3.04 11.59 7.10
N ARG A 41 -3.31 12.83 7.53
CA ARG A 41 -4.09 13.84 6.83
C ARG A 41 -3.21 15.08 6.67
N ALA A 42 -3.09 15.59 5.46
CA ALA A 42 -2.39 16.85 5.22
C ALA A 42 -3.11 18.01 5.91
N GLN A 43 -2.34 18.96 6.46
CA GLN A 43 -2.85 20.15 7.12
C GLN A 43 -3.77 20.98 6.20
N TRP A 44 -3.50 20.94 4.90
CA TRP A 44 -4.27 21.60 3.85
C TRP A 44 -4.32 20.72 2.59
N GLY A 45 -5.27 20.99 1.68
CA GLY A 45 -5.26 20.44 0.32
C GLY A 45 -5.91 19.06 0.15
N GLY A 46 -6.35 18.41 1.24
CA GLY A 46 -7.14 17.17 1.16
C GLY A 46 -6.34 15.90 0.85
N HIS A 47 -5.01 15.94 0.92
CA HIS A 47 -4.16 14.76 0.75
C HIS A 47 -4.21 13.86 1.98
N GLY A 48 -3.99 12.56 1.77
CA GLY A 48 -3.97 11.59 2.85
C GLY A 48 -3.25 10.31 2.47
N THR A 49 -2.70 9.64 3.48
CA THR A 49 -2.06 8.34 3.33
C THR A 49 -2.15 7.53 4.62
N GLY A 50 -2.37 6.22 4.51
CA GLY A 50 -2.41 5.30 5.64
C GLY A 50 -1.54 4.08 5.39
N TRP A 51 -1.05 3.46 6.46
CA TRP A 51 -0.19 2.28 6.42
C TRP A 51 -0.30 1.47 7.71
N PHE A 52 0.05 0.18 7.62
CA PHE A 52 0.29 -0.67 8.78
C PHE A 52 1.73 -0.53 9.26
N VAL A 53 1.94 -0.64 10.58
CA VAL A 53 3.23 -0.43 11.23
C VAL A 53 3.89 -1.77 11.55
N ASN A 54 5.04 -2.04 10.92
CA ASN A 54 5.87 -3.23 11.13
C ASN A 54 5.14 -4.56 10.82
N GLU A 55 4.42 -4.60 9.71
CA GLU A 55 3.57 -5.72 9.28
C GLU A 55 4.06 -6.30 7.93
N PRO A 56 5.25 -6.95 7.88
CA PRO A 56 5.89 -7.39 6.65
C PRO A 56 5.11 -8.44 5.87
N GLY A 57 4.22 -9.18 6.54
CA GLY A 57 3.30 -10.13 5.90
C GLY A 57 2.44 -9.48 4.80
N MET A 58 2.13 -8.19 4.95
CA MET A 58 1.40 -7.43 3.92
C MET A 58 2.19 -7.32 2.61
N ALA A 59 3.51 -7.10 2.67
CA ALA A 59 4.34 -7.03 1.47
C ALA A 59 4.39 -8.40 0.77
N MET A 60 4.51 -9.48 1.55
CA MET A 60 4.54 -10.85 1.03
C MET A 60 3.25 -11.22 0.30
N VAL A 61 2.09 -11.00 0.92
CA VAL A 61 0.78 -11.35 0.34
C VAL A 61 0.45 -10.51 -0.91
N THR A 62 0.91 -9.26 -0.97
CA THR A 62 0.57 -8.36 -2.08
C THR A 62 1.55 -8.39 -3.25
N THR A 63 2.84 -8.63 -3.00
CA THR A 63 3.90 -8.49 -4.02
C THR A 63 4.78 -9.74 -4.18
N GLY A 64 4.62 -10.74 -3.31
CA GLY A 64 5.43 -11.94 -3.28
C GLY A 64 6.82 -11.73 -2.66
N SER A 65 7.53 -12.85 -2.46
CA SER A 65 8.78 -12.88 -1.69
C SER A 65 9.91 -12.04 -2.28
N LYS A 66 10.07 -12.04 -3.61
CA LYS A 66 11.18 -11.34 -4.27
C LYS A 66 11.09 -9.82 -4.11
N VAL A 67 9.90 -9.25 -4.31
CA VAL A 67 9.67 -7.80 -4.17
C VAL A 67 9.71 -7.40 -2.70
N ALA A 68 9.10 -8.19 -1.82
CA ALA A 68 9.14 -7.97 -0.39
C ALA A 68 10.59 -7.96 0.15
N GLN A 69 11.45 -8.89 -0.28
CA GLN A 69 12.87 -8.90 0.08
C GLN A 69 13.61 -7.65 -0.42
N TYR A 70 13.38 -7.24 -1.67
CA TYR A 70 13.95 -5.99 -2.20
C TYR A 70 13.56 -4.77 -1.34
N TRP A 71 12.28 -4.70 -0.95
CA TRP A 71 11.72 -3.56 -0.20
C TRP A 71 12.16 -3.51 1.27
N MET A 72 12.34 -4.67 1.91
CA MET A 72 12.55 -4.75 3.36
C MET A 72 13.99 -5.04 3.78
N ASP A 73 14.69 -5.91 3.04
CA ASP A 73 15.99 -6.45 3.45
C ASP A 73 16.92 -6.61 2.24
N SER A 74 17.35 -5.47 1.71
CA SER A 74 18.28 -5.41 0.60
C SER A 74 19.24 -4.22 0.74
N PRO A 75 20.34 -4.18 -0.04
CA PRO A 75 21.13 -2.95 -0.16
C PRO A 75 20.28 -1.74 -0.57
N ALA A 76 19.26 -1.93 -1.41
CA ALA A 76 18.35 -0.88 -1.83
C ALA A 76 17.46 -0.40 -0.67
N ALA A 77 16.93 -1.31 0.16
CA ALA A 77 16.16 -0.96 1.36
C ALA A 77 17.01 -0.13 2.34
N ARG A 78 18.29 -0.51 2.54
CA ARG A 78 19.24 0.29 3.35
C ARG A 78 19.51 1.66 2.75
N HIS A 79 19.57 1.76 1.42
CA HIS A 79 19.71 3.04 0.72
C HIS A 79 18.46 3.91 0.87
N ALA A 80 17.25 3.34 0.76
CA ALA A 80 16.01 4.06 1.01
C ALA A 80 15.94 4.57 2.46
N GLN A 81 16.33 3.73 3.44
CA GLN A 81 16.41 4.11 4.85
C GLN A 81 17.40 5.26 5.10
N SER A 82 18.55 5.29 4.42
CA SER A 82 19.51 6.39 4.60
C SER A 82 18.99 7.72 4.03
N ARG A 83 18.14 7.67 2.99
CA ARG A 83 17.53 8.86 2.39
C ARG A 83 16.32 9.38 3.15
N LEU A 84 15.45 8.49 3.61
CA LEU A 84 14.11 8.84 4.11
C LEU A 84 13.95 8.68 5.63
N GLY A 85 14.83 7.91 6.26
CA GLY A 85 14.72 7.49 7.66
C GLY A 85 14.76 8.60 8.69
N SER A 86 15.26 9.78 8.33
CA SER A 86 15.26 10.97 9.21
C SER A 86 13.89 11.66 9.26
N THR A 87 13.03 11.45 8.26
CA THR A 87 11.75 12.16 8.12
C THR A 87 10.56 11.22 8.34
N MET A 88 10.70 9.94 8.00
CA MET A 88 9.62 8.96 8.14
C MET A 88 10.15 7.54 8.39
N PRO A 89 9.39 6.68 9.08
CA PRO A 89 9.80 5.32 9.42
C PRO A 89 9.67 4.36 8.22
N VAL A 90 10.39 4.64 7.11
CA VAL A 90 10.16 4.03 5.79
C VAL A 90 10.17 2.49 5.80
N LEU A 91 11.06 1.85 6.55
CA LEU A 91 11.13 0.38 6.64
C LEU A 91 10.02 -0.25 7.49
N GLY A 92 9.27 0.57 8.25
CA GLY A 92 8.16 0.13 9.08
C GLY A 92 6.78 0.36 8.46
N MET A 93 6.70 0.89 7.24
CA MET A 93 5.45 1.26 6.59
C MET A 93 5.03 0.20 5.57
N PHE A 94 3.92 -0.49 5.85
CA PHE A 94 3.43 -1.60 5.02
C PHE A 94 2.00 -1.39 4.52
N GLY A 95 1.73 -1.88 3.31
CA GLY A 95 0.44 -1.73 2.66
C GLY A 95 0.03 -0.28 2.41
N GLN A 96 0.99 0.65 2.30
CA GLN A 96 0.71 2.08 2.25
C GLN A 96 -0.21 2.43 1.07
N HIS A 97 -1.30 3.16 1.35
CA HIS A 97 -2.14 3.79 0.34
C HIS A 97 -2.04 5.31 0.44
N MET A 98 -2.06 6.02 -0.69
CA MET A 98 -1.99 7.48 -0.71
C MET A 98 -2.86 8.09 -1.81
N THR A 99 -3.38 9.28 -1.53
CA THR A 99 -3.94 10.16 -2.56
C THR A 99 -3.41 11.57 -2.38
N VAL A 100 -2.85 12.10 -3.46
CA VAL A 100 -2.65 13.53 -3.65
C VAL A 100 -3.89 14.04 -4.37
N PHE A 101 -4.75 14.73 -3.62
CA PHE A 101 -5.93 15.40 -4.16
C PHE A 101 -5.62 16.20 -5.44
N PRO A 102 -6.49 16.16 -6.48
CA PRO A 102 -7.82 15.53 -6.47
C PRO A 102 -7.83 14.04 -6.83
N THR A 103 -7.04 13.62 -7.81
CA THR A 103 -7.22 12.30 -8.46
C THR A 103 -5.92 11.55 -8.72
N CYS A 104 -4.82 11.91 -8.06
CA CYS A 104 -3.57 11.14 -8.10
C CYS A 104 -3.52 10.17 -6.91
N SER A 105 -3.49 8.87 -7.19
CA SER A 105 -3.44 7.84 -6.15
C SER A 105 -2.35 6.81 -6.43
N PHE A 106 -1.67 6.35 -5.40
CA PHE A 106 -0.65 5.31 -5.51
C PHE A 106 -0.57 4.45 -4.25
N LEU A 107 0.00 3.26 -4.40
CA LEU A 107 0.25 2.31 -3.32
C LEU A 107 1.76 2.10 -3.21
N ALA A 108 2.44 2.73 -2.25
CA ALA A 108 3.88 2.54 -2.10
C ALA A 108 4.20 1.11 -1.63
N GLY A 109 5.20 0.48 -2.23
CA GLY A 109 5.55 -0.93 -2.04
C GLY A 109 4.94 -1.85 -3.11
N VAL A 110 3.66 -1.67 -3.45
CA VAL A 110 3.02 -2.32 -4.62
C VAL A 110 3.34 -1.56 -5.91
N ASN A 111 3.60 -0.25 -5.79
CA ASN A 111 4.05 0.69 -6.80
C ASN A 111 3.13 0.89 -8.01
N THR A 112 1.84 0.55 -7.88
CA THR A 112 0.85 1.06 -8.82
C THR A 112 0.58 2.55 -8.53
N ILE A 113 0.48 3.33 -9.59
CA ILE A 113 0.06 4.73 -9.57
C ILE A 113 -1.02 4.92 -10.62
N ARG A 114 -2.03 5.71 -10.31
CA ARG A 114 -3.12 6.01 -11.23
C ARG A 114 -3.64 7.44 -11.13
N SER A 115 -4.23 7.87 -12.24
CA SER A 115 -5.12 9.01 -12.32
C SER A 115 -6.55 8.55 -12.54
N TRP A 116 -7.48 9.12 -11.77
CA TRP A 116 -8.93 8.95 -11.95
C TRP A 116 -9.44 10.07 -12.86
N HIS A 117 -9.62 9.80 -14.14
CA HIS A 117 -10.10 10.78 -15.11
C HIS A 117 -11.63 10.86 -15.08
N PRO A 118 -12.23 11.99 -14.63
CA PRO A 118 -13.68 12.10 -14.55
C PRO A 118 -14.32 12.07 -15.94
N ARG A 119 -15.46 11.38 -16.04
CA ARG A 119 -16.33 11.32 -17.23
C ARG A 119 -17.77 11.64 -16.82
N GLY A 120 -17.95 12.81 -16.22
CA GLY A 120 -19.20 13.18 -15.54
C GLY A 120 -19.34 12.52 -14.17
N PRO A 121 -20.51 12.62 -13.52
CA PRO A 121 -20.71 12.15 -12.15
C PRO A 121 -20.81 10.62 -12.01
N ASN A 122 -21.08 9.90 -13.10
CA ASN A 122 -21.40 8.47 -13.07
C ASN A 122 -20.32 7.58 -13.69
N GLU A 123 -19.23 8.15 -14.22
CA GLU A 123 -18.19 7.42 -14.91
C GLU A 123 -16.79 8.00 -14.62
N THR A 124 -15.80 7.12 -14.61
CA THR A 124 -14.38 7.47 -14.50
C THR A 124 -13.55 6.52 -15.35
N GLU A 125 -12.56 7.07 -16.05
CA GLU A 125 -11.50 6.27 -16.64
C GLU A 125 -10.33 6.14 -15.65
N VAL A 126 -9.81 4.92 -15.48
CA VAL A 126 -8.66 4.64 -14.62
C VAL A 126 -7.43 4.44 -15.49
N TRP A 127 -6.50 5.39 -15.46
CA TRP A 127 -5.22 5.26 -16.14
C TRP A 127 -4.18 4.85 -15.11
N VAL A 128 -3.67 3.63 -15.23
CA VAL A 128 -2.75 3.01 -14.26
C VAL A 128 -1.44 2.61 -14.91
N PHE A 129 -0.34 2.86 -14.22
CA PHE A 129 1.00 2.41 -14.56
C PHE A 129 1.74 1.95 -13.30
N THR A 130 2.85 1.25 -13.50
CA THR A 130 3.73 0.80 -12.41
C THR A 130 5.04 1.57 -12.49
N ILE A 131 5.51 2.04 -11.35
CA ILE A 131 6.84 2.65 -11.21
C ILE A 131 7.82 1.67 -10.58
N VAL A 132 9.07 1.71 -11.01
CA VAL A 132 10.17 0.92 -10.45
C VAL A 132 11.37 1.85 -10.28
N ASP A 133 12.28 1.49 -9.37
CA ASP A 133 13.57 2.16 -9.22
C ASP A 133 14.52 1.83 -10.38
#